data_AF-A0A847V693-F1
#
_entry.id   AF-A0A847V693-F1
#
_cell.length_a   1.000
_cell.length_b   1.000
_cell.length_c   1.000
_cell.angle_alpha   90.00
_cell.angle_beta   90.00
_cell.angle_gamma   90.00
#
_symmetry.space_group_name_H-M   'P 1'
#
loop_
_entity.id
_entity.type
_entity.pdbx_description
1 polymer ?
#
loop_
_entity_poly.entity_id
_entity_poly.type
_entity_poly.pdbx_seq_one_letter_code
_entity_poly.pdbx_strand_id
1 'polypeptide(L)'
;MTTIRVVAHCLLDPETRLLGLRPVAFTPEPPIIQLPCPEAGCLGLDRWAVTKNQIDIPSYRRYCREIFAHHADLIEQFSKRGCEIEVVGVEGSPSCGVTSTTAGYAGGRIRPQEHRHVPGRGVFMEEVTEELERRGVPFRLSEAGVIDPEPSPR
;
A
#
# COMPACT_ATOMS: atom_id res chain seq x y z
N MET A 1 22.86 -1.58 26.60
CA MET A 1 21.43 -1.87 26.35
C MET A 1 21.29 -2.06 24.86
N THR A 2 20.63 -3.12 24.40
CA THR A 2 20.53 -3.41 22.95
C THR A 2 19.35 -2.66 22.36
N THR A 3 19.59 -1.81 21.37
CA THR A 3 18.54 -1.12 20.62
C THR A 3 18.20 -1.89 19.35
N ILE A 4 16.93 -2.21 19.15
CA ILE A 4 16.41 -2.84 17.93
C ILE A 4 15.74 -1.76 17.09
N ARG A 5 16.18 -1.64 15.84
CA ARG A 5 15.60 -0.70 14.88
C ARG A 5 14.46 -1.34 14.11
N VAL A 6 13.27 -0.82 14.27
CA VAL A 6 12.07 -1.22 13.51
C VAL A 6 11.91 -0.23 12.36
N VAL A 7 12.20 -0.66 11.14
CA VAL A 7 12.42 0.26 10.02
C VAL A 7 11.37 0.09 8.93
N ALA A 8 10.92 1.21 8.36
CA ALA A 8 10.05 1.19 7.19
C ALA A 8 10.73 0.44 6.02
N HIS A 9 9.95 -0.36 5.30
CA HIS A 9 10.46 -1.30 4.30
C HIS A 9 11.44 -0.68 3.29
N CYS A 10 11.05 0.45 2.71
CA CYS A 10 11.79 1.08 1.62
C CYS A 10 13.11 1.73 2.04
N LEU A 11 13.42 1.76 3.34
CA LEU A 11 14.73 2.17 3.84
C LEU A 11 15.79 1.09 3.64
N LEU A 12 15.39 -0.19 3.59
CA LEU A 12 16.29 -1.32 3.31
C LEU A 12 16.08 -1.93 1.92
N ASP A 13 14.88 -1.82 1.36
CA ASP A 13 14.55 -2.28 0.01
C ASP A 13 13.91 -1.15 -0.82
N PRO A 14 14.73 -0.33 -1.51
CA PRO A 14 14.25 0.80 -2.30
C PRO A 14 13.28 0.42 -3.42
N GLU A 15 13.23 -0.84 -3.87
CA GLU A 15 12.32 -1.30 -4.93
C GLU A 15 10.84 -1.23 -4.50
N THR A 16 10.57 -1.20 -3.19
CA THR A 16 9.21 -1.00 -2.66
C THR A 16 8.77 0.46 -2.60
N ARG A 17 9.66 1.39 -2.92
CA ARG A 17 9.36 2.82 -2.99
C ARG A 17 8.56 3.13 -4.25
N LEU A 18 7.78 4.21 -4.21
CA LEU A 18 7.11 4.71 -5.40
C LEU A 18 8.12 4.95 -6.54
N LEU A 19 7.81 4.42 -7.72
CA LEU A 19 8.61 4.58 -8.92
C LEU A 19 8.93 6.05 -9.21
N GLY A 20 10.19 6.32 -9.58
CA GLY A 20 10.69 7.67 -9.88
C GLY A 20 11.15 8.46 -8.65
N LEU A 21 10.93 7.99 -7.42
CA LEU A 21 11.54 8.59 -6.23
C LEU A 21 12.95 8.06 -6.00
N ARG A 22 13.86 8.93 -5.57
CA ARG A 22 15.22 8.51 -5.19
C ARG A 22 15.18 7.67 -3.91
N PRO A 23 16.07 6.67 -3.76
CA PRO A 23 16.30 5.99 -2.50
C PRO A 23 16.68 6.96 -1.39
N VAL A 24 16.30 6.62 -0.16
CA VAL A 24 16.74 7.35 1.04
C VAL A 24 18.03 6.70 1.53
N ALA A 25 19.10 7.47 1.70
CA ALA A 25 20.35 6.96 2.24
C ALA A 25 20.15 6.57 3.71
N PHE A 26 20.19 5.27 3.99
CA PHE A 26 20.01 4.71 5.32
C PHE A 26 20.75 3.38 5.41
N THR A 27 21.75 3.30 6.30
CA THR A 27 22.60 2.11 6.48
C THR A 27 22.63 1.77 7.97
N PRO A 28 21.58 1.13 8.50
CA PRO A 28 21.54 0.75 9.90
C PRO A 28 22.39 -0.50 10.14
N GLU A 29 22.99 -0.59 11.32
CA GLU A 29 23.60 -1.83 11.81
C GLU A 29 22.55 -2.69 12.54
N PRO A 30 22.60 -4.03 12.44
CA PRO A 30 21.78 -4.93 13.24
C PRO A 30 21.93 -4.70 14.76
N PRO A 31 20.89 -5.00 15.56
CA PRO A 31 19.67 -5.73 15.20
C PRO A 31 18.56 -4.84 14.59
N ILE A 32 17.89 -5.35 13.55
CA ILE A 32 16.86 -4.65 12.79
C ILE A 32 15.64 -5.55 12.58
N ILE A 33 14.45 -4.96 12.62
CA ILE A 33 13.18 -5.53 12.18
C ILE A 33 12.70 -4.69 10.99
N GLN A 34 12.62 -5.27 9.80
CA GLN A 34 12.05 -4.59 8.63
C GLN A 34 10.53 -4.75 8.62
N LEU A 35 9.81 -3.63 8.62
CA LEU A 35 8.35 -3.64 8.48
C LEU A 35 7.92 -3.92 7.04
N PRO A 36 6.71 -4.46 6.80
CA PRO A 36 6.10 -4.49 5.47
C PRO A 36 5.82 -3.07 4.97
N CYS A 37 5.85 -2.86 3.65
CA CYS A 37 5.42 -1.60 3.05
C CYS A 37 3.89 -1.58 2.92
N PRO A 38 3.16 -0.76 3.71
CA PRO A 38 1.70 -0.77 3.67
C PRO A 38 1.16 -0.30 2.31
N GLU A 39 1.86 0.61 1.64
CA GLU A 39 1.44 1.14 0.33
C GLU A 39 1.66 0.11 -0.77
N ALA A 40 2.83 -0.54 -0.82
CA ALA A 40 3.10 -1.57 -1.83
C ALA A 40 2.19 -2.80 -1.64
N GLY A 41 1.94 -3.21 -0.40
CA GLY A 41 1.09 -4.37 -0.14
C GLY A 41 -0.41 -4.11 -0.28
N CYS A 42 -0.88 -2.87 -0.12
CA CYS A 42 -2.30 -2.53 -0.32
C CYS A 42 -2.61 -2.03 -1.74
N LEU A 43 -1.70 -1.28 -2.36
CA LEU A 43 -1.95 -0.57 -3.63
C LEU A 43 -1.13 -1.15 -4.80
N GLY A 44 -0.17 -2.03 -4.52
CA GLY A 44 0.76 -2.57 -5.52
C GLY A 44 2.00 -1.69 -5.74
N LEU A 45 2.97 -2.23 -6.48
CA LEU A 45 4.19 -1.51 -6.85
C LEU A 45 3.97 -0.50 -8.00
N ASP A 46 3.00 -0.79 -8.89
CA ASP A 46 2.62 0.08 -10.01
C ASP A 46 1.67 1.23 -9.61
N ARG A 47 1.48 1.43 -8.30
CA ARG A 47 0.60 2.47 -7.75
C ARG A 47 1.06 3.87 -8.13
N TRP A 48 0.12 4.80 -8.07
CA TRP A 48 0.42 6.22 -8.18
C TRP A 48 0.84 6.81 -6.83
N ALA A 49 1.38 8.03 -6.88
CA ALA A 49 1.57 8.82 -5.66
C ALA A 49 0.21 9.04 -4.99
N VAL A 50 0.14 8.78 -3.69
CA VAL A 50 -1.04 9.02 -2.87
C VAL A 50 -0.69 9.97 -1.73
N THR A 51 -1.68 10.71 -1.25
CA THR A 51 -1.59 11.52 -0.03
C THR A 51 -2.28 10.83 1.13
N LYS A 52 -1.97 11.23 2.38
CA LYS A 52 -2.60 10.65 3.56
C LYS A 52 -4.12 10.71 3.47
N ASN A 53 -4.70 11.84 3.05
CA ASN A 53 -6.16 11.99 2.93
C ASN A 53 -6.82 11.07 1.90
N GLN A 54 -6.07 10.48 0.97
CA GLN A 54 -6.60 9.52 -0.01
C GLN A 54 -6.61 8.09 0.52
N ILE A 55 -5.68 7.74 1.41
CA ILE A 55 -5.54 6.39 1.97
C ILE A 55 -6.01 6.29 3.43
N ASP A 56 -6.29 7.40 4.10
CA ASP A 56 -6.84 7.43 5.46
C ASP A 56 -8.32 7.03 5.47
N ILE A 57 -8.57 5.77 5.13
CA ILE A 57 -9.89 5.14 5.06
C ILE A 57 -9.94 3.91 5.96
N PRO A 58 -11.13 3.48 6.42
CA PRO A 58 -11.26 2.38 7.39
C PRO A 58 -10.62 1.06 6.93
N SER A 59 -10.70 0.72 5.65
CA SER A 59 -10.10 -0.49 5.08
C SER A 59 -8.58 -0.47 5.16
N TYR A 60 -7.94 0.63 4.74
CA TYR A 60 -6.49 0.78 4.80
C TYR A 60 -5.98 0.74 6.25
N ARG A 61 -6.68 1.41 7.18
CA ARG A 61 -6.33 1.33 8.61
C ARG A 61 -6.44 -0.09 9.18
N ARG A 62 -7.44 -0.87 8.75
CA ARG A 62 -7.54 -2.29 9.12
C ARG A 62 -6.36 -3.08 8.58
N TYR A 63 -6.05 -2.91 7.29
CA TYR A 63 -4.91 -3.54 6.64
C TYR A 63 -3.58 -3.22 7.35
N CYS A 64 -3.30 -1.96 7.68
CA CYS A 64 -2.09 -1.58 8.41
C CYS A 64 -1.97 -2.26 9.79
N ARG A 65 -3.09 -2.42 10.51
CA ARG A 65 -3.08 -3.15 11.80
C ARG A 65 -2.80 -4.63 11.61
N GLU A 66 -3.40 -5.23 10.59
CA GLU A 66 -3.23 -6.65 10.27
C GLU A 66 -1.78 -6.99 9.96
N ILE A 67 -1.13 -6.24 9.08
CA ILE A 67 0.28 -6.50 8.70
C ILE A 67 1.28 -6.19 9.82
N PHE A 68 0.92 -5.29 10.74
CA PHE A 68 1.78 -4.93 11.87
C PHE A 68 1.66 -5.90 13.06
N ALA A 69 0.54 -6.62 13.19
CA ALA A 69 0.24 -7.45 14.37
C ALA A 69 1.39 -8.41 14.75
N HIS A 70 1.91 -9.16 13.78
CA HIS A 70 3.01 -10.11 14.06
C HIS A 70 4.30 -9.40 14.53
N HIS A 71 4.60 -8.23 13.97
CA HIS A 71 5.76 -7.45 14.39
C HIS A 71 5.56 -6.86 15.79
N ALA A 72 4.35 -6.43 16.12
CA ALA A 72 4.01 -5.93 17.46
C ALA A 72 4.25 -6.99 18.54
N ASP A 73 3.80 -8.23 18.31
CA ASP A 73 3.98 -9.35 19.25
C ASP A 73 5.47 -9.66 19.48
N LEU A 74 6.29 -9.57 18.43
CA LEU A 74 7.74 -9.76 18.52
C LEU A 74 8.45 -8.61 19.25
N ILE A 75 8.09 -7.36 18.92
CA ILE A 75 8.62 -6.14 19.54
C ILE A 75 8.31 -6.14 21.05
N GLU A 76 7.10 -6.57 21.43
CA GLU A 76 6.69 -6.68 22.84
C GLU A 76 7.60 -7.66 23.61
N GLN A 77 7.92 -8.81 23.01
CA GLN A 77 8.84 -9.78 23.61
C GLN A 77 10.26 -9.24 23.76
N PHE A 78 10.77 -8.50 22.78
CA PHE A 78 12.08 -7.85 22.88
C PHE A 78 12.09 -6.78 23.98
N SER A 79 11.04 -5.97 24.06
CA SER A 79 10.90 -4.96 25.10
C SER A 79 10.88 -5.59 26.50
N LYS A 80 10.13 -6.70 26.69
CA LYS A 80 10.11 -7.48 27.95
C LYS A 80 11.48 -8.05 28.35
N ARG A 81 12.42 -8.19 27.39
CA ARG A 81 13.81 -8.60 27.63
C ARG A 81 14.77 -7.43 27.88
N GLY A 82 14.27 -6.19 27.93
CA GLY A 82 15.06 -5.00 28.19
C GLY A 82 15.74 -4.40 26.96
N CYS A 83 15.31 -4.77 25.74
CA CYS A 83 15.74 -4.09 24.52
C CYS A 83 15.04 -2.72 24.38
N GLU A 84 15.77 -1.72 23.89
CA GLU A 84 15.18 -0.47 23.42
C GLU A 84 14.64 -0.67 22.01
N ILE A 85 13.53 -0.01 21.68
CA ILE A 85 12.90 -0.09 20.37
C ILE A 85 12.93 1.29 19.73
N GLU A 86 13.64 1.41 18.60
CA GLU A 86 13.68 2.63 17.79
C GLU A 86 12.89 2.38 16.51
N VAL A 87 11.80 3.13 16.30
CA VAL A 87 10.99 3.02 15.07
C VAL A 87 11.43 4.10 14.08
N VAL A 88 11.89 3.68 12.90
CA VAL A 88 12.40 4.57 11.85
C VAL A 88 11.43 4.59 10.67
N GLY A 89 10.73 5.70 10.51
CA GLY A 89 9.86 5.96 9.37
C GLY A 89 10.55 6.71 8.23
N VAL A 90 9.76 7.16 7.27
CA VAL A 90 10.22 7.88 6.07
C VAL A 90 9.58 9.26 6.04
N GLU A 91 10.41 10.30 6.04
CA GLU A 91 9.94 11.69 5.98
C GLU A 91 8.99 11.93 4.80
N GLY A 92 7.87 12.62 5.05
CA GLY A 92 6.88 12.95 4.03
C GLY A 92 6.09 11.76 3.47
N SER A 93 6.29 10.54 3.98
CA SER A 93 5.48 9.40 3.55
C SER A 93 4.02 9.53 4.01
N PRO A 94 3.03 9.16 3.17
CA PRO A 94 1.63 9.16 3.59
C PRO A 94 1.32 8.07 4.63
N SER A 95 2.13 7.01 4.71
CA SER A 95 1.94 5.92 5.69
C SER A 95 3.03 5.82 6.74
N CYS A 96 4.29 6.04 6.37
CA CYS A 96 5.45 5.86 7.24
C CYS A 96 6.03 7.18 7.76
N GLY A 97 5.36 8.31 7.55
CA GLY A 97 5.77 9.61 8.07
C GLY A 97 5.66 9.67 9.59
N VAL A 98 6.74 10.05 10.28
CA VAL A 98 6.77 10.19 11.75
C VAL A 98 6.43 11.62 12.17
N THR A 99 7.19 12.59 11.66
CA THR A 99 7.04 14.02 12.00
C THR A 99 6.23 14.79 10.95
N SER A 100 6.27 14.34 9.70
CA SER A 100 5.61 14.99 8.57
C SER A 100 4.96 13.95 7.66
N THR A 101 3.92 14.37 6.95
CA THR A 101 3.17 13.53 6.00
C THR A 101 2.60 14.40 4.88
N THR A 102 2.00 13.78 3.86
CA THR A 102 1.41 14.48 2.72
C THR A 102 -0.10 14.71 2.91
N ALA A 103 -0.58 15.86 2.48
CA ALA A 103 -2.01 16.19 2.47
C ALA A 103 -2.37 17.00 1.20
N GLY A 104 -3.63 16.98 0.82
CA GLY A 104 -4.14 17.63 -0.39
C GLY A 104 -4.29 16.64 -1.54
N TYR A 105 -4.19 17.14 -2.78
CA TYR A 105 -4.44 16.37 -4.00
C TYR A 105 -5.84 15.74 -4.02
N ALA A 106 -6.83 16.49 -4.49
CA ALA A 106 -8.18 15.95 -4.68
C ALA A 106 -8.12 14.88 -5.79
N GLY A 107 -8.60 13.67 -5.49
CA GLY A 107 -8.64 12.57 -6.45
C GLY A 107 -9.38 12.94 -7.74
N GLY A 108 -9.09 12.22 -8.82
CA GLY A 108 -9.63 12.49 -10.15
C GLY A 108 -8.63 12.06 -11.22
N ARG A 109 -8.96 12.31 -12.50
CA ARG A 109 -7.98 12.11 -13.59
C ARG A 109 -6.96 13.25 -13.52
N ILE A 110 -5.67 12.93 -13.30
CA ILE A 110 -4.60 13.95 -13.29
C ILE A 110 -4.66 14.77 -14.59
N ARG A 111 -4.70 14.06 -15.72
CA ARG A 111 -4.84 14.51 -17.11
C ARG A 111 -5.39 13.34 -17.95
N PRO A 112 -5.81 13.54 -19.22
CA PRO A 112 -5.99 12.44 -20.15
C PRO A 112 -4.69 11.64 -20.22
N GLN A 113 -4.75 10.39 -19.79
CA GLN A 113 -3.66 9.43 -19.88
C GLN A 113 -4.04 8.42 -20.96
N GLU A 114 -3.06 8.03 -21.77
CA GLU A 114 -3.22 6.92 -22.69
C GLU A 114 -3.47 5.65 -21.88
N HIS A 115 -4.60 5.03 -22.15
CA HIS A 115 -4.96 3.72 -21.66
C HIS A 115 -5.80 3.06 -22.75
N ARG A 116 -5.85 1.75 -22.73
CA ARG A 116 -6.71 0.98 -23.62
C ARG A 116 -7.64 0.14 -22.79
N HIS A 117 -8.87 0.01 -23.24
CA HIS A 117 -9.75 -1.03 -22.75
C HIS A 117 -9.24 -2.36 -23.30
N VAL A 118 -9.01 -3.32 -22.40
CA VAL A 118 -8.64 -4.69 -22.75
C VAL A 118 -9.74 -5.64 -22.31
N PRO A 119 -9.97 -6.76 -23.03
CA PRO A 119 -10.86 -7.80 -22.54
C PRO A 119 -10.36 -8.34 -21.20
N GLY A 120 -11.24 -8.37 -20.19
CA GLY A 120 -10.89 -8.84 -18.85
C GLY A 120 -11.97 -8.49 -17.83
N ARG A 121 -11.91 -9.09 -16.65
CA ARG A 121 -12.75 -8.72 -15.51
C ARG A 121 -11.97 -7.77 -14.60
N GLY A 122 -12.70 -6.93 -13.87
CA GLY A 122 -12.09 -6.20 -12.77
C GLY A 122 -11.78 -7.15 -11.62
N VAL A 123 -10.66 -6.94 -10.92
CA VAL A 123 -10.16 -7.77 -9.81
C VAL A 123 -11.26 -8.16 -8.82
N PHE A 124 -12.08 -7.21 -8.37
CA PHE A 124 -13.16 -7.53 -7.43
C PHE A 124 -14.24 -8.46 -8.02
N MET A 125 -14.52 -8.36 -9.32
CA MET A 125 -15.46 -9.28 -9.99
C MET A 125 -14.85 -10.67 -10.18
N GLU A 126 -13.52 -10.78 -10.28
CA GLU A 126 -12.81 -12.06 -10.24
C GLU A 126 -13.00 -12.70 -8.86
N GLU A 127 -12.66 -12.00 -7.79
CA GLU A 127 -12.85 -12.47 -6.40
C GLU A 127 -14.30 -12.88 -6.08
N VAL A 128 -15.28 -12.08 -6.54
CA VAL A 128 -16.70 -12.41 -6.36
C VAL A 128 -17.07 -13.69 -7.11
N THR A 129 -16.58 -13.86 -8.34
CA THR A 129 -16.84 -15.05 -9.14
C THR A 129 -16.25 -16.28 -8.46
N GLU A 130 -14.97 -16.22 -8.11
CA GLU A 130 -14.25 -17.31 -7.47
C GLU A 130 -14.91 -17.71 -6.14
N GLU A 131 -15.35 -16.75 -5.34
CA GLU A 131 -16.01 -17.03 -4.06
C GLU A 131 -17.41 -17.66 -4.24
N LEU A 132 -18.18 -17.25 -5.25
CA LEU A 132 -19.49 -17.85 -5.55
C LEU A 132 -19.35 -19.27 -6.10
N GLU A 133 -18.36 -19.50 -6.98
CA GLU A 133 -18.02 -20.81 -7.51
C GLU A 133 -17.58 -21.76 -6.39
N ARG A 134 -16.69 -21.29 -5.49
CA ARG A 134 -16.22 -22.06 -4.33
C ARG A 134 -17.36 -22.49 -3.40
N ARG A 135 -18.46 -21.74 -3.35
CA ARG A 135 -19.66 -22.05 -2.56
C ARG A 135 -20.73 -22.83 -3.32
N GLY A 136 -20.53 -23.10 -4.61
CA GLY A 136 -21.51 -23.79 -5.45
C GLY A 136 -22.79 -22.97 -5.70
N VAL A 137 -22.71 -21.64 -5.63
CA VAL A 137 -23.87 -20.76 -5.83
C VAL A 137 -24.02 -20.49 -7.33
N PRO A 138 -25.16 -20.79 -7.97
CA PRO A 138 -25.37 -20.45 -9.38
C PRO A 138 -25.60 -18.94 -9.55
N PHE A 139 -24.89 -18.30 -10.48
CA PHE A 139 -25.01 -16.87 -10.76
C PHE A 139 -24.94 -16.56 -12.27
N ARG A 140 -25.29 -15.32 -12.63
CA ARG A 140 -25.10 -14.73 -13.96
C ARG A 140 -24.44 -13.38 -13.81
N LEU A 141 -23.56 -13.03 -14.74
CA LEU A 141 -22.91 -11.72 -14.79
C LEU A 141 -23.46 -10.92 -15.96
N SER A 142 -23.64 -9.63 -15.73
CA SER A 142 -24.06 -8.66 -16.73
C SER A 142 -23.41 -7.32 -16.40
N GLU A 143 -23.03 -6.56 -17.43
CA GLU A 143 -22.47 -5.23 -17.29
C GLU A 143 -23.51 -4.18 -17.74
N ALA A 144 -23.61 -3.06 -17.02
CA ALA A 144 -24.47 -1.94 -17.39
C ALA A 144 -23.61 -0.79 -17.92
N GLY A 145 -23.93 -0.25 -19.10
CA GLY A 145 -23.21 0.91 -19.65
C GLY A 145 -23.71 1.38 -21.02
N VAL A 146 -23.40 2.64 -21.34
CA VAL A 146 -23.46 3.21 -22.69
C VAL A 146 -22.02 3.15 -23.23
N ILE A 147 -21.81 2.57 -24.40
CA ILE A 147 -20.55 2.75 -25.12
C ILE A 147 -20.52 4.24 -25.48
N ASP A 148 -19.74 5.06 -24.77
CA ASP A 148 -19.47 6.42 -25.23
C ASP A 148 -18.84 6.28 -26.62
N PRO A 149 -19.47 6.81 -27.69
CA PRO A 149 -18.88 6.73 -29.01
C PRO A 149 -17.50 7.40 -28.95
N GLU A 150 -16.50 6.73 -29.51
CA GLU A 150 -15.13 7.26 -29.56
C GLU A 150 -15.16 8.73 -30.01
N PRO A 151 -14.38 9.63 -29.36
CA PRO A 151 -14.30 10.99 -29.83
C PRO A 151 -13.80 10.98 -31.29
N SER A 152 -14.64 11.52 -32.19
CA SER A 152 -14.29 11.71 -33.60
C SER A 152 -12.88 12.28 -33.71
N PRO A 153 -11.99 11.70 -34.54
CA PRO A 153 -10.72 12.33 -34.82
C PRO A 153 -10.99 13.73 -35.38
N ARG A 154 -10.35 14.74 -34.78
CA ARG A 154 -10.31 16.10 -35.33
C ARG A 154 -9.26 16.18 -36.43
#